data_AF-A0A0L0UJ94-F1
#
_entry.id   AF-A0A0L0UJ94-F1
#
_cell.length_a   1.000
_cell.length_b   1.000
_cell.length_c   1.000
_cell.angle_alpha   90.00
_cell.angle_beta   90.00
_cell.angle_gamma   90.00
#
_symmetry.space_group_name_H-M   'P 1'
#
loop_
_entity.id
_entity.type
_entity.pdbx_description
1 polymer ?
#
loop_
_entity_poly.entity_id
_entity_poly.type
_entity_poly.pdbx_seq_one_letter_code
_entity_poly.pdbx_strand_id
1 'polypeptide(L)'
;MDKSAPLVDRVIYVCDLIQDLDMTPKEFINSFLEIKNSNLKLRRSYWSIPRGWPSTFALVDAIRGELLRTAEGSLQWSNYIRDQ
;
A
#
# COMPACT_ATOMS: atom_id res chain seq x y z
N MET A 1 -16.09 -13.52 3.08
CA MET A 1 -15.45 -13.60 4.40
C MET A 1 -16.24 -12.78 5.41
N ASP A 2 -16.47 -13.36 6.59
CA ASP A 2 -17.16 -12.70 7.70
C ASP A 2 -16.39 -11.46 8.20
N LYS A 3 -17.09 -10.36 8.46
CA LYS A 3 -16.47 -9.12 8.98
C LYS A 3 -16.07 -9.23 10.44
N SER A 4 -16.62 -10.18 11.21
CA SER A 4 -16.21 -10.47 12.59
C SER A 4 -14.91 -11.27 12.71
N ALA A 5 -14.38 -11.80 11.61
CA ALA A 5 -13.12 -12.53 11.64
C ALA A 5 -11.95 -11.62 12.11
N PRO A 6 -10.95 -12.19 12.83
CA PRO A 6 -9.74 -11.48 13.21
C PRO A 6 -9.07 -10.75 12.04
N LEU A 7 -8.44 -9.60 12.32
CA LEU A 7 -7.80 -8.78 11.28
C LEU A 7 -6.75 -9.57 10.49
N VAL A 8 -5.95 -10.41 11.17
CA VAL A 8 -4.90 -11.22 10.55
C VAL A 8 -5.48 -12.14 9.48
N ASP A 9 -6.53 -12.89 9.81
CA ASP A 9 -7.19 -13.81 8.87
C ASP A 9 -7.75 -13.04 7.66
N ARG A 10 -8.29 -11.85 7.91
CA ARG A 10 -8.81 -11.00 6.84
C ARG A 10 -7.73 -10.49 5.90
N VAL A 11 -6.56 -10.16 6.44
CA VAL A 11 -5.41 -9.70 5.64
C VAL A 11 -4.81 -10.85 4.84
N ILE A 12 -4.64 -12.03 5.47
CA ILE A 12 -4.13 -13.24 4.80
C ILE A 12 -5.04 -13.61 3.62
N TYR A 13 -6.36 -13.67 3.84
CA TYR A 13 -7.30 -13.98 2.76
C TYR A 13 -7.23 -12.99 1.58
N VAL A 14 -7.02 -11.69 1.84
CA VAL A 14 -6.86 -10.71 0.76
C VAL A 14 -5.56 -10.94 0.01
N CYS A 15 -4.47 -11.30 0.70
CA CYS A 15 -3.21 -11.66 0.06
C CYS A 15 -3.37 -12.91 -0.82
N ASP A 16 -4.06 -13.94 -0.33
CA ASP A 16 -4.32 -15.17 -1.08
C ASP A 16 -5.13 -14.87 -2.35
N LEU A 17 -6.19 -14.05 -2.24
CA LEU A 17 -6.97 -13.62 -3.41
C LEU A 17 -6.13 -12.82 -4.43
N ILE A 18 -5.20 -12.00 -3.98
CA ILE A 18 -4.31 -11.24 -4.87
C ILE A 18 -3.37 -12.22 -5.61
N GLN A 19 -2.86 -13.23 -4.90
CA GLN A 19 -2.00 -14.27 -5.48
C GLN A 19 -2.75 -15.16 -6.47
N ASP A 20 -4.00 -15.55 -6.17
CA ASP A 20 -4.86 -16.33 -7.08
C ASP A 20 -5.17 -15.59 -8.39
N LEU A 21 -4.98 -14.26 -8.42
CA LEU A 21 -5.11 -13.41 -9.60
C LEU A 21 -3.75 -13.12 -10.26
N ASP A 22 -2.73 -13.92 -9.98
CA ASP A 22 -1.35 -13.80 -10.49
C ASP A 22 -0.71 -12.43 -10.21
N MET A 23 -1.02 -11.84 -9.06
CA MET A 23 -0.43 -10.58 -8.59
C MET A 23 0.23 -10.74 -7.23
N THR A 24 1.21 -9.88 -6.96
CA THR A 24 1.72 -9.63 -5.62
C THR A 24 0.97 -8.46 -4.97
N PRO A 25 0.98 -8.34 -3.62
CA PRO A 25 0.41 -7.16 -2.96
C PRO A 25 1.01 -5.83 -3.44
N LYS A 26 2.30 -5.80 -3.79
CA LYS A 26 2.96 -4.61 -4.33
C LYS A 26 2.45 -4.25 -5.74
N GLU A 27 2.32 -5.24 -6.63
CA GLU A 27 1.76 -5.02 -7.98
C GLU A 27 0.31 -4.55 -7.92
N PHE A 28 -0.49 -5.12 -7.01
CA PHE A 28 -1.85 -4.66 -6.77
C PHE A 28 -1.89 -3.19 -6.34
N ILE A 29 -1.12 -2.80 -5.32
CA ILE A 29 -1.09 -1.41 -4.82
C ILE A 29 -0.62 -0.45 -5.93
N ASN A 30 0.46 -0.79 -6.64
CA ASN A 30 0.99 0.03 -7.72
C ASN A 30 -0.06 0.21 -8.85
N SER A 31 -0.67 -0.89 -9.30
CA SER A 31 -1.72 -0.87 -10.32
C SER A 31 -2.96 -0.10 -9.86
N PHE A 32 -3.35 -0.26 -8.61
CA PHE A 32 -4.47 0.47 -8.00
C PHE A 32 -4.25 1.99 -8.03
N LEU A 33 -3.01 2.45 -7.83
CA LEU A 33 -2.63 3.87 -7.83
C LEU A 33 -2.47 4.44 -9.26
N GLU A 34 -1.89 3.68 -10.18
CA GLU A 34 -1.46 4.20 -11.49
C GLU A 34 -2.49 4.00 -12.61
N ILE A 35 -3.29 2.93 -12.59
CA ILE A 35 -4.21 2.63 -13.70
C ILE A 35 -5.25 3.74 -13.85
N LYS A 36 -5.34 4.28 -15.06
CA LYS A 36 -6.29 5.32 -15.47
C LYS A 36 -7.68 4.73 -15.73
N ASN A 37 -8.32 4.24 -14.69
CA ASN A 37 -9.70 3.75 -14.69
C ASN A 37 -10.56 4.59 -13.71
N SER A 38 -11.77 4.97 -14.12
CA SER A 38 -12.65 5.85 -13.34
C SER A 38 -13.04 5.26 -11.98
N ASN A 39 -13.31 3.95 -11.91
CA ASN A 39 -13.65 3.27 -10.66
C ASN A 39 -12.46 3.25 -9.70
N LEU A 40 -11.25 3.01 -10.20
CA LEU A 40 -10.04 3.03 -9.37
C LEU A 40 -9.71 4.45 -8.90
N LYS A 41 -9.84 5.45 -9.78
CA LYS A 41 -9.66 6.87 -9.45
C LYS A 41 -10.58 7.30 -8.31
N LEU A 42 -11.86 6.91 -8.36
CA LEU A 42 -12.81 7.19 -7.29
C LEU A 42 -12.37 6.55 -5.96
N ARG A 43 -11.94 5.29 -5.98
CA ARG A 43 -11.52 4.56 -4.77
C ARG A 43 -10.27 5.11 -4.11
N ARG A 44 -9.33 5.69 -4.88
CA ARG A 44 -8.13 6.35 -4.35
C ARG A 44 -8.24 7.85 -4.19
N SER A 45 -9.38 8.46 -4.52
CA SER A 45 -9.58 9.92 -4.46
C SER A 45 -9.32 10.51 -3.07
N TYR A 46 -9.62 9.76 -2.01
CA TYR A 46 -9.37 10.18 -0.64
C TYR A 46 -7.88 10.29 -0.30
N TRP A 47 -7.00 9.60 -1.03
CA TRP A 47 -5.57 9.54 -0.70
C TRP A 47 -4.86 10.88 -0.89
N SER A 48 -5.35 11.70 -1.83
CA SER A 48 -4.72 12.95 -2.24
C SER A 48 -5.38 14.21 -1.68
N ILE A 49 -6.42 14.08 -0.83
CA ILE A 49 -7.11 15.24 -0.25
C ILE A 49 -6.74 15.44 1.22
N PRO A 50 -6.87 16.68 1.76
CA PRO A 50 -6.45 17.00 3.13
C PRO A 50 -6.97 16.05 4.21
N ARG A 51 -8.21 15.56 4.06
CA ARG A 51 -8.82 14.64 5.02
C ARG A 51 -8.18 13.24 5.02
N GLY A 52 -7.65 12.77 3.89
CA GLY A 52 -7.04 11.44 3.80
C GLY A 52 -5.52 11.44 3.91
N TRP A 53 -4.85 12.59 3.82
CA TRP A 53 -3.40 12.69 4.01
C TRP A 53 -2.89 11.98 5.27
N PRO A 54 -3.52 12.11 6.47
CA PRO A 54 -3.01 11.44 7.67
C PRO A 54 -2.90 9.91 7.52
N SER A 55 -3.92 9.25 6.96
CA SER A 55 -3.90 7.80 6.76
C SER A 55 -3.03 7.39 5.56
N THR A 56 -2.94 8.23 4.53
CA THR A 56 -2.00 8.01 3.42
C THR A 56 -0.57 8.01 3.93
N PHE A 57 -0.18 9.02 4.71
CA PHE A 57 1.16 9.10 5.30
C PHE A 57 1.42 7.97 6.31
N ALA A 58 0.42 7.54 7.09
CA ALA A 58 0.57 6.36 7.95
C ALA A 58 0.91 5.08 7.15
N LEU A 59 0.34 4.91 5.95
CA LEU A 59 0.72 3.81 5.06
C LEU A 59 2.15 3.97 4.50
N VAL A 60 2.53 5.19 4.09
CA VAL A 60 3.90 5.49 3.65
C VAL A 60 4.91 5.21 4.77
N ASP A 61 4.59 5.57 6.01
CA ASP A 61 5.42 5.29 7.18
C ASP A 61 5.55 3.79 7.48
N ALA A 62 4.47 3.01 7.29
CA ALA A 62 4.54 1.56 7.41
C ALA A 62 5.46 0.94 6.34
N ILE A 63 5.37 1.40 5.08
CA ILE A 63 6.25 0.99 3.98
C ILE A 63 7.71 1.37 4.29
N ARG A 64 7.94 2.61 4.75
CA ARG A 64 9.24 3.08 5.21
C ARG A 64 9.77 2.18 6.31
N GLY A 65 8.95 1.82 7.30
CA GLY A 65 9.32 0.95 8.40
C GLY A 65 9.93 -0.38 7.94
N GLU A 66 9.37 -1.01 6.91
CA GLU A 66 9.92 -2.24 6.33
C GLU A 66 11.30 -2.03 5.67
N LEU A 67 11.52 -0.90 5.00
CA LEU A 67 12.83 -0.57 4.39
C LEU A 67 13.90 -0.31 5.46
N LEU A 68 13.52 0.37 6.55
CA LEU A 68 14.46 0.73 7.61
C LEU A 68 14.94 -0.46 8.46
N ARG A 69 14.45 -1.68 8.22
CA ARG A 69 14.88 -2.89 8.92
C ARG A 69 16.34 -3.28 8.65
N THR A 70 16.92 -2.74 7.58
CA THR A 70 18.30 -3.01 7.16
C THR A 70 19.05 -1.71 6.92
N ALA A 71 20.38 -1.75 7.02
CA ALA A 71 21.22 -0.59 6.72
C ALA A 71 21.12 -0.20 5.24
N GLU A 72 21.12 -1.19 4.36
CA GLU A 72 20.96 -1.03 2.92
C GLU A 72 19.60 -0.42 2.58
N GLY A 73 18.51 -0.95 3.15
CA GLY A 73 17.17 -0.41 2.93
C GLY A 73 17.01 1.02 3.48
N SER A 74 17.66 1.35 4.60
CA SER A 74 17.72 2.71 5.14
C SER A 74 18.43 3.69 4.20
N LEU A 75 19.54 3.27 3.58
CA LEU A 75 20.24 4.05 2.57
C LEU A 75 19.36 4.25 1.32
N GLN A 76 18.69 3.20 0.84
CA GLN A 76 17.77 3.30 -0.31
C GLN A 76 16.61 4.25 -0.05
N TRP A 77 15.97 4.17 1.13
CA TRP A 77 14.93 5.12 1.51
C TRP A 77 15.45 6.57 1.54
N SER A 78 16.64 6.77 2.12
CA SER A 78 17.27 8.10 2.21
C SER A 78 17.56 8.70 0.83
N ASN A 79 17.99 7.88 -0.13
CA ASN A 79 18.18 8.32 -1.52
C ASN A 79 16.84 8.64 -2.19
N TYR A 80 15.84 7.77 -2.04
CA TYR A 80 14.52 7.94 -2.65
C TYR A 80 13.83 9.25 -2.24
N ILE A 81 13.88 9.63 -0.96
CA ILE A 81 13.25 10.88 -0.49
C ILE A 81 14.03 12.15 -0.84
N ARG A 82 15.30 12.02 -1.23
CA ARG A 82 16.15 13.15 -1.67
C ARG A 82 16.00 13.43 -3.16
N ASP A 83 15.51 12.47 -3.93
CA ASP A 83 15.19 12.60 -5.36
C ASP A 83 13.86 13.35 -5.63
N GLN A 84 13.28 13.99 -4.59
CA GLN A 84 12.03 14.76 -4.64
C GLN A 84 12.29 16.27 -4.70
#